data_AF-A0A455UHB2-F1
#
_entry.id   AF-A0A455UHB2-F1
#
_cell.length_a   1.000
_cell.length_b   1.000
_cell.length_c   1.000
_cell.angle_alpha   90.00
_cell.angle_beta   90.00
_cell.angle_gamma   90.00
#
_symmetry.space_group_name_H-M   'P 1'
#
loop_
_entity.id
_entity.type
_entity.pdbx_description
1 polymer ?
#
loop_
_entity_poly.entity_id
_entity_poly.type
_entity_poly.pdbx_seq_one_letter_code
_entity_poly.pdbx_strand_id
1 'polypeptide(L)'
;MTIQDSPAEIGIEFGGMMRITQFEVTGPDGSVPLDGQPGSEQVERYFVKPGEILSAGDYQVCWRGLSDDGHMMTDGFNFSVEPRPMAWWFSVNSLDVWTVAMILVAAGVYLSALVATGAVLFRLAFPQLLNMTGGTSPAWVSLLSGPGLS
;
A
#
# COMPACT_ATOMS: atom_id res chain seq x y z
N MET A 1 0.43 16.93 -9.85
CA MET A 1 0.30 15.83 -10.84
C MET A 1 0.73 14.55 -10.16
N THR A 2 0.15 13.40 -10.50
CA THR A 2 0.53 12.12 -9.89
C THR A 2 1.11 11.19 -10.95
N ILE A 3 2.21 10.51 -10.61
CA ILE A 3 2.93 9.58 -11.49
C ILE A 3 3.09 8.22 -10.80
N GLN A 4 3.06 7.13 -11.57
CA GLN A 4 2.98 5.75 -11.04
C GLN A 4 4.31 5.19 -10.52
N ASP A 5 5.42 5.69 -11.03
CA ASP A 5 6.76 5.20 -10.72
C ASP A 5 7.73 6.38 -10.69
N SER A 6 8.92 6.15 -10.13
CA SER A 6 10.01 7.12 -10.18
C SER A 6 10.29 7.55 -11.63
N PRO A 7 10.26 8.86 -11.92
CA PRO A 7 10.54 9.35 -13.26
C PRO A 7 12.01 9.13 -13.58
N ALA A 8 12.31 8.83 -14.85
CA ALA A 8 13.69 8.70 -15.31
C ALA A 8 14.41 10.06 -15.32
N GLU A 9 13.69 11.14 -15.64
CA GLU A 9 14.18 12.50 -15.71
C GLU A 9 13.12 13.46 -15.16
N ILE A 10 13.59 14.51 -14.48
CA ILE A 10 12.78 15.61 -13.96
C ILE A 10 13.30 16.87 -14.62
N GLY A 11 12.41 17.68 -15.16
CA GLY A 11 12.82 18.87 -15.88
C GLY A 11 11.68 19.77 -16.29
N ILE A 12 12.08 20.85 -16.94
CA ILE A 12 11.20 21.96 -17.31
C ILE A 12 11.59 22.41 -18.72
N GLU A 13 10.57 22.74 -19.51
CA GLU A 13 10.71 23.38 -20.79
C GLU A 13 10.30 24.86 -20.67
N PHE A 14 11.14 25.73 -21.19
CA PHE A 14 10.99 27.18 -21.17
C PHE A 14 10.51 27.65 -22.55
N GLY A 15 9.71 28.72 -22.58
CA GLY A 15 9.30 29.35 -23.84
C GLY A 15 10.40 30.16 -24.54
N GLY A 16 11.61 30.18 -23.99
CA GLY A 16 12.77 30.92 -24.48
C GLY A 16 14.07 30.44 -23.83
N MET A 17 15.19 31.08 -24.17
CA MET A 17 16.51 30.70 -23.66
C MET A 17 16.66 31.07 -22.19
N MET A 18 16.94 30.08 -21.34
CA MET A 18 17.08 30.28 -19.91
C MET A 18 18.38 29.66 -19.38
N ARG A 19 19.16 30.43 -18.62
CA ARG A 19 20.30 29.90 -17.88
C ARG A 19 19.85 29.51 -16.48
N ILE A 20 19.88 28.22 -16.17
CA ILE A 20 19.50 27.72 -14.84
C ILE A 20 20.65 27.97 -13.86
N THR A 21 20.32 28.51 -12.69
CA THR A 21 21.27 28.78 -11.61
C THR A 21 21.02 27.93 -10.38
N GLN A 22 19.80 27.43 -10.22
CA GLN A 22 19.39 26.56 -9.13
C GLN A 22 18.28 25.63 -9.63
N PHE A 23 18.39 24.35 -9.27
CA PHE A 23 17.36 23.35 -9.52
C PHE A 23 17.41 22.36 -8.37
N GLU A 24 16.38 22.36 -7.55
CA GLU A 24 16.31 21.58 -6.32
C GLU A 24 15.02 20.77 -6.30
N VAL A 25 15.13 19.52 -5.84
CA VAL A 25 14.00 18.61 -5.68
C VAL A 25 13.96 18.19 -4.22
N THR A 26 12.84 18.43 -3.56
CA THR A 26 12.59 18.02 -2.17
C THR A 26 11.47 17.01 -2.15
N GLY A 27 11.72 15.84 -1.57
CA GLY A 27 10.75 14.79 -1.35
C GLY A 27 10.30 14.68 0.11
N PRO A 28 9.51 13.64 0.44
CA PRO A 28 9.04 13.40 1.80
C PRO A 28 10.17 13.12 2.79
N ASP A 29 11.27 12.53 2.31
CA ASP A 29 12.45 12.17 3.10
C ASP A 29 13.53 13.29 3.10
N GLY A 30 13.27 14.42 2.43
CA GLY A 30 14.19 15.55 2.34
C GLY A 30 14.72 15.80 0.93
N SER A 31 15.91 16.39 0.83
CA SER A 31 16.51 16.78 -0.45
C SER A 31 16.89 15.55 -1.28
N VAL A 32 16.49 15.53 -2.55
CA VAL A 32 16.78 14.46 -3.50
C VAL A 32 18.09 14.79 -4.24
N PRO A 33 19.10 13.91 -4.21
CA PRO A 33 20.31 14.09 -5.01
C PRO A 33 20.00 13.92 -6.50
N LEU A 34 20.61 14.76 -7.33
CA LEU A 34 20.45 14.76 -8.78
C LEU A 34 21.81 14.50 -9.43
N ASP A 35 21.84 13.73 -10.51
CA ASP A 35 23.07 13.34 -11.24
C ASP A 35 23.71 14.49 -12.04
N GLY A 36 23.28 15.73 -11.81
CA GLY A 36 23.78 16.92 -12.48
C GLY A 36 23.39 18.19 -11.75
N GLN A 37 24.18 19.24 -11.96
CA GLN A 37 23.89 20.58 -11.48
C GLN A 37 23.70 21.54 -12.65
N PRO A 38 22.93 22.62 -12.44
CA PRO A 38 22.75 23.65 -13.46
C PRO A 38 24.10 24.22 -13.93
N GLY A 39 24.33 24.18 -15.23
CA GLY A 39 25.54 24.70 -15.87
C GLY A 39 25.48 26.20 -16.17
N SER A 40 26.52 26.72 -16.83
CA SER A 40 26.54 28.11 -17.30
C SER A 40 25.79 28.35 -18.61
N GLU A 41 25.31 27.30 -19.25
CA GLU A 41 24.65 27.34 -20.56
C GLU A 41 23.21 27.85 -20.46
N GLN A 42 22.78 28.55 -21.51
CA GLN A 42 21.37 28.86 -21.72
C GLN A 42 20.73 27.70 -22.48
N VAL A 43 19.60 27.22 -21.98
CA VAL A 43 18.85 26.11 -22.54
C VAL A 43 17.37 26.47 -22.61
N GLU A 44 16.68 25.97 -23.63
CA GLU A 44 15.22 26.00 -23.67
C GLU A 44 14.62 24.87 -22.82
N ARG A 45 15.40 23.83 -22.51
CA ARG A 45 14.93 22.66 -21.78
C ARG A 45 16.01 22.17 -20.84
N TYR A 46 15.65 21.97 -19.59
CA TYR A 46 16.56 21.47 -18.57
C TYR A 46 15.97 20.21 -17.94
N PHE A 47 16.64 19.07 -18.11
CA PHE A 47 16.27 17.78 -17.56
C PHE A 47 17.45 17.18 -16.79
N VAL A 48 17.15 16.59 -15.63
CA VAL A 48 18.14 15.94 -14.76
C VAL A 48 17.60 14.62 -14.24
N LYS A 49 18.51 13.67 -14.05
CA LYS A 49 18.19 12.36 -13.50
C LYS A 49 18.24 12.41 -11.97
N PRO A 50 17.23 11.90 -11.26
CA PRO A 50 17.36 11.59 -9.84
C PRO A 50 18.50 10.59 -9.64
N GLY A 51 19.39 10.87 -8.68
CA GLY A 51 20.52 9.97 -8.37
C GLY A 51 20.09 8.69 -7.64
N GLU A 52 18.83 8.63 -7.24
CA GLU A 52 18.21 7.48 -6.60
C GLU A 52 16.74 7.33 -7.04
N ILE A 53 16.20 6.12 -6.86
CA ILE A 53 14.80 5.84 -7.17
C ILE A 53 13.92 6.59 -6.17
N LEU A 54 13.01 7.42 -6.68
CA LEU A 54 12.07 8.16 -5.85
C LEU A 54 11.08 7.19 -5.18
N SER A 55 11.02 7.26 -3.86
CA SER A 55 9.99 6.62 -3.05
C SER A 55 8.60 7.21 -3.33
N ALA A 56 7.56 6.51 -2.88
CA ALA A 56 6.21 7.04 -2.93
C ALA A 56 6.06 8.27 -2.02
N GLY A 57 5.40 9.31 -2.52
CA GLY A 57 5.12 10.52 -1.75
C GLY A 57 5.13 11.79 -2.59
N ASP A 58 5.01 12.92 -1.91
CA ASP A 58 4.94 14.24 -2.53
C ASP A 58 6.32 14.87 -2.70
N TYR A 59 6.55 15.41 -3.89
CA TYR A 59 7.80 16.04 -4.29
C TYR A 59 7.53 17.47 -4.77
N GLN A 60 8.41 18.37 -4.35
CA GLN A 60 8.45 19.76 -4.77
C GLN A 60 9.72 20.02 -5.56
N VAL A 61 9.56 20.59 -6.74
CA VAL A 61 10.66 21.09 -7.57
C VAL A 61 10.66 22.60 -7.47
N CYS A 62 11.79 23.17 -7.09
CA CYS A 62 12.03 24.61 -7.06
C CYS A 62 13.20 24.92 -7.99
N TRP A 63 13.04 25.92 -8.86
CA TRP A 63 14.09 26.31 -9.78
C TRP A 63 14.24 27.83 -9.86
N ARG A 64 15.46 28.26 -10.22
CA ARG A 64 15.77 29.66 -10.50
C ARG A 64 16.62 29.77 -11.76
N GLY A 65 16.18 30.61 -12.67
CA GLY A 65 16.82 30.86 -13.95
C GLY A 65 17.04 32.34 -14.22
N LEU A 66 17.95 32.63 -15.15
CA LEU A 66 18.18 33.94 -15.73
C LEU A 66 17.73 33.89 -17.19
N SER A 67 16.78 34.74 -17.55
CA SER A 67 16.26 34.84 -18.91
C SER A 67 17.26 35.56 -19.83
N ASP A 68 17.04 35.48 -21.14
CA ASP A 68 17.88 36.14 -22.15
C ASP A 68 17.90 37.67 -22.02
N ASP A 69 16.80 38.24 -21.54
CA ASP A 69 16.63 39.65 -21.19
C ASP A 69 17.37 40.07 -19.90
N GLY A 70 17.95 39.11 -19.18
CA GLY A 70 18.70 39.34 -17.94
C GLY A 70 17.82 39.43 -16.69
N HIS A 71 16.52 39.15 -16.77
CA HIS A 71 15.67 39.06 -15.59
C HIS A 71 15.79 37.70 -14.90
N MET A 72 15.87 37.72 -13.57
CA MET A 72 15.79 36.49 -12.78
C MET A 72 14.34 36.02 -12.68
N MET A 73 14.15 34.73 -12.92
CA MET A 73 12.88 34.04 -12.80
C MET A 73 13.02 32.91 -11.78
N THR A 74 11.96 32.68 -11.02
CA THR A 74 11.87 31.60 -10.03
C THR A 74 10.47 31.05 -10.08
N ASP A 75 10.36 29.73 -10.16
CA ASP A 75 9.09 29.05 -10.14
C ASP A 75 9.31 27.62 -9.60
N GLY A 76 8.23 26.87 -9.49
CA GLY A 76 8.28 25.51 -9.00
C GLY A 76 7.00 24.76 -9.29
N PHE A 77 7.07 23.44 -9.25
CA PHE A 77 5.91 22.59 -9.41
C PHE A 77 5.97 21.41 -8.44
N ASN A 78 4.79 20.88 -8.16
CA ASN A 78 4.63 19.74 -7.26
C ASN A 78 4.11 18.52 -8.02
N PHE A 79 4.68 17.37 -7.71
CA PHE A 79 4.19 16.09 -8.20
C PHE A 79 4.20 15.05 -7.07
N SER A 80 3.42 14.00 -7.23
CA SER A 80 3.34 12.91 -6.27
C SER A 80 3.68 11.60 -6.97
N VAL A 81 4.54 10.79 -6.35
CA VAL A 81 4.87 9.44 -6.81
C VAL A 81 3.95 8.47 -6.09
N GLU A 82 3.15 7.72 -6.84
CA GLU A 82 2.29 6.70 -6.28
C GLU A 82 3.10 5.53 -5.73
N PRO A 83 2.64 4.94 -4.61
CA PRO A 83 3.22 3.70 -4.14
C PRO A 83 2.94 2.62 -5.17
N ARG A 84 4.02 2.07 -5.73
CA ARG A 84 3.95 0.93 -6.64
C ARG A 84 3.15 -0.18 -5.94
N PRO A 85 1.94 -0.52 -6.42
CA PRO A 85 1.17 -1.56 -5.79
C PRO A 85 1.96 -2.86 -5.90
N MET A 86 1.86 -3.66 -4.85
CA MET A 86 2.64 -4.88 -4.71
C MET A 86 2.40 -5.76 -5.95
N ALA A 87 3.45 -6.36 -6.52
CA ALA A 87 3.34 -7.10 -7.78
C ALA A 87 2.27 -8.21 -7.76
N TRP A 88 2.02 -8.78 -6.58
CA TRP A 88 0.95 -9.77 -6.37
C TRP A 88 -0.46 -9.18 -6.56
N TRP A 89 -0.66 -7.87 -6.34
CA TRP A 89 -1.96 -7.21 -6.52
C TRP A 89 -2.39 -7.25 -7.99
N PHE A 90 -1.49 -6.98 -8.93
CA PHE A 90 -1.78 -7.15 -10.36
C PHE A 90 -2.08 -8.60 -10.72
N SER A 91 -1.40 -9.55 -10.08
CA SER A 91 -1.65 -10.98 -10.30
C SER A 91 -3.04 -11.41 -9.79
N VAL A 92 -3.58 -10.77 -8.76
CA VAL A 92 -4.93 -11.09 -8.24
C VAL A 92 -6.01 -10.34 -9.03
N ASN A 93 -5.76 -9.10 -9.47
CA ASN A 93 -6.72 -8.32 -10.25
C ASN A 93 -6.86 -8.77 -11.71
N SER A 94 -5.90 -9.57 -12.20
CA SER A 94 -5.97 -10.19 -13.53
C SER A 94 -6.64 -11.57 -13.53
N LEU A 95 -7.05 -12.07 -12.36
CA LEU A 95 -7.76 -13.34 -12.27
C LEU A 95 -9.15 -13.21 -12.86
N ASP A 96 -9.50 -14.15 -13.74
CA ASP A 96 -10.86 -14.27 -14.21
C ASP A 96 -11.79 -14.81 -13.11
N VAL A 97 -13.08 -14.52 -13.24
CA VAL A 97 -14.12 -14.90 -12.27
C VAL A 97 -14.12 -16.42 -12.00
N TRP A 98 -13.79 -17.23 -13.00
CA TRP A 98 -13.75 -18.68 -12.85
C TRP A 98 -12.55 -19.13 -12.03
N THR A 99 -11.38 -18.54 -12.22
CA THR A 99 -10.21 -18.78 -11.37
C THR A 99 -10.47 -18.39 -9.92
N VAL A 100 -11.15 -17.25 -9.68
CA VAL A 100 -11.58 -16.85 -8.33
C VAL A 100 -12.53 -17.88 -7.71
N ALA A 101 -13.51 -18.38 -8.47
CA ALA A 101 -14.44 -19.40 -8.00
C ALA A 101 -13.73 -20.71 -7.61
N MET A 102 -12.74 -21.14 -8.39
CA MET A 102 -11.94 -22.33 -8.08
C MET A 102 -11.07 -22.17 -6.82
N ILE A 103 -10.47 -20.99 -6.63
CA ILE A 103 -9.72 -20.68 -5.40
C ILE A 103 -10.64 -20.78 -4.17
N LEU A 104 -11.85 -20.24 -4.24
CA LEU A 104 -12.82 -20.29 -3.14
C LEU A 104 -13.29 -21.72 -2.84
N VAL A 105 -13.55 -22.53 -3.88
CA VAL A 105 -13.92 -23.95 -3.71
C VAL A 105 -12.78 -24.72 -3.04
N ALA A 106 -11.55 -24.56 -3.52
CA ALA A 106 -10.39 -25.22 -2.95
C ALA A 106 -10.15 -24.81 -1.48
N ALA A 107 -10.22 -23.52 -1.18
CA ALA A 107 -10.09 -23.00 0.18
C ALA A 107 -11.19 -23.55 1.12
N GLY A 108 -12.44 -23.64 0.65
CA GLY A 108 -13.54 -24.21 1.41
C GLY A 108 -13.32 -25.69 1.78
N VAL A 109 -12.77 -26.48 0.86
CA VAL A 109 -12.43 -27.89 1.13
C VAL A 109 -11.36 -27.99 2.22
N TYR A 110 -10.29 -27.19 2.13
CA TYR A 110 -9.23 -27.18 3.14
C TYR A 110 -9.74 -26.77 4.53
N LEU A 111 -10.62 -25.78 4.60
CA LEU A 111 -11.22 -25.34 5.86
C LEU A 111 -12.07 -26.46 6.50
N SER A 112 -12.83 -27.19 5.68
CA SER A 112 -13.65 -28.32 6.16
C SER A 112 -12.80 -29.46 6.74
N ALA A 113 -11.66 -29.76 6.11
CA ALA A 113 -10.73 -30.77 6.58
C ALA A 113 -10.05 -30.36 7.90
N LEU A 114 -9.71 -29.08 8.05
CA LEU A 114 -9.13 -28.54 9.29
C LEU A 114 -10.13 -28.60 10.45
N VAL A 115 -11.39 -28.22 10.21
CA VAL A 115 -12.46 -28.29 11.22
C VAL A 115 -12.73 -29.74 11.64
N ALA A 116 -12.81 -30.67 10.69
CA ALA A 116 -13.00 -32.09 10.99
C ALA A 116 -11.83 -32.64 11.82
N THR A 117 -10.59 -32.32 11.45
CA THR A 117 -9.39 -32.73 12.18
C THR A 117 -9.36 -32.12 13.59
N GLY A 118 -9.68 -30.83 13.70
CA GLY A 118 -9.80 -30.14 14.99
C GLY A 118 -10.86 -30.76 15.89
N ALA A 119 -12.04 -31.11 15.35
CA ALA A 119 -13.10 -31.78 16.10
C ALA A 119 -12.67 -33.18 16.58
N VAL A 120 -11.95 -33.93 15.75
CA VAL A 120 -11.40 -35.25 16.13
C VAL A 120 -10.35 -35.10 17.24
N LEU A 121 -9.42 -34.15 17.10
CA LEU A 121 -8.39 -33.89 18.12
C LEU A 121 -9.00 -33.40 19.43
N PHE A 122 -9.99 -32.52 19.37
CA PHE A 122 -10.73 -32.05 20.55
C PHE A 122 -11.40 -33.22 21.29
N ARG A 123 -12.04 -34.13 20.54
CA ARG A 123 -12.68 -35.33 21.10
C ARG A 123 -11.69 -36.26 21.79
N LEU A 124 -10.48 -36.40 21.25
CA LEU A 124 -9.41 -37.21 21.84
C LEU A 124 -8.79 -36.54 23.08
N ALA A 125 -8.66 -35.22 23.08
CA ALA A 125 -8.07 -34.46 24.20
C ALA A 125 -9.03 -34.33 25.40
N PHE A 126 -10.34 -34.29 25.16
CA PHE A 126 -11.37 -34.10 26.20
C PHE A 126 -12.44 -35.21 26.21
N PRO A 127 -12.07 -36.48 26.44
CA PRO A 127 -13.03 -37.59 26.40
C PRO A 127 -14.10 -37.51 27.51
N GLN A 128 -13.79 -36.86 28.63
CA GLN A 128 -14.69 -36.76 29.79
C GLN A 128 -15.83 -35.73 29.61
N LEU A 129 -15.70 -34.77 28.69
CA LEU A 129 -16.69 -33.73 28.45
C LEU A 129 -17.95 -34.27 27.74
N LEU A 130 -17.81 -35.36 26.98
CA LEU A 130 -18.89 -35.99 26.20
C LEU A 130 -19.70 -37.03 26.97
N ASN A 131 -19.17 -37.55 28.08
CA ASN A 131 -19.89 -38.52 28.93
C ASN A 131 -20.89 -37.87 29.89
N MET A 132 -20.95 -36.53 29.96
CA MET A 132 -21.87 -35.80 30.84
C MET A 132 -23.29 -35.65 30.26
N THR A 133 -23.57 -36.12 29.03
CA THR A 133 -24.93 -36.08 28.45
C THR A 133 -25.70 -37.40 28.63
N GLY A 134 -25.14 -38.38 29.35
CA GLY A 134 -25.74 -39.70 29.55
C GLY A 134 -26.52 -39.90 30.86
N GLY A 135 -26.66 -38.89 31.71
CA GLY A 135 -27.40 -39.06 32.95
C GLY A 135 -27.51 -37.82 33.81
N THR A 136 -28.77 -37.55 34.21
CA THR A 136 -29.26 -36.63 35.24
C THR A 136 -29.72 -35.24 34.78
N SER A 137 -30.98 -34.97 35.12
CA SER A 137 -31.76 -33.75 34.89
C SER A 137 -31.00 -32.45 35.16
N PRO A 138 -31.29 -31.37 34.42
CA PRO A 138 -30.76 -30.05 34.75
C PRO A 138 -31.23 -29.62 36.14
N ALA A 139 -30.27 -29.29 37.02
CA ALA A 139 -30.48 -28.88 38.41
C ALA A 139 -31.43 -27.67 38.61
N TRP A 140 -31.80 -26.98 37.53
CA TRP A 140 -32.73 -25.86 37.54
C TRP A 140 -34.21 -26.27 37.66
N VAL A 141 -34.56 -27.54 37.40
CA VAL A 141 -35.94 -28.05 37.51
C VAL A 141 -36.39 -28.17 38.98
N SER A 142 -35.45 -28.31 39.93
CA SER A 142 -35.77 -28.43 41.36
C SER A 142 -36.11 -27.10 42.06
N LEU A 143 -35.93 -25.95 41.41
CA LEU A 143 -36.17 -24.64 42.04
C LEU A 143 -37.64 -24.17 41.99
N LEU A 144 -38.49 -24.85 41.21
CA LEU A 144 -39.89 -24.44 40.98
C LEU A 144 -40.94 -25.23 41.79
N SER A 145 -40.51 -26.16 42.64
CA SER A 145 -41.40 -26.90 43.54
C SER A 145 -41.24 -26.39 44.97
N GLY A 146 -41.84 -25.24 45.27
CA GLY A 146 -41.98 -24.76 46.65
C GLY A 146 -42.85 -25.72 47.48
N PRO A 147 -42.62 -25.85 48.80
CA PRO A 147 -43.43 -26.73 49.64
C PRO A 147 -44.87 -26.20 49.69
N GLY A 148 -45.80 -27.03 49.19
CA GLY A 148 -47.23 -26.85 49.40
C GLY A 148 -47.54 -26.86 50.90
N LEU A 149 -48.26 -25.83 51.32
CA LEU A 149 -48.80 -25.61 52.65
C LEU A 149 -49.63 -26.82 53.11
N SER A 150 -49.46 -27.25 54.38
CA SER A 150 -50.50 -27.96 55.13
C SER A 150 -51.41 -26.97 55.81
#